data_AF-A0A522PVM8-F1
#
_entry.id   AF-A0A522PVM8-F1
#
_cell.length_a   1.000
_cell.length_b   1.000
_cell.length_c   1.000
_cell.angle_alpha   90.00
_cell.angle_beta   90.00
_cell.angle_gamma   90.00
#
_symmetry.space_group_name_H-M   'P 1'
#
loop_
_entity.id
_entity.type
_entity.pdbx_description
1 polymer ?
#
loop_
_entity_poly.entity_id
_entity_poly.type
_entity_poly.pdbx_seq_one_letter_code
_entity_poly.pdbx_strand_id
1 'polypeptide(L)'
;MKTVLLLTLLTVSIPENAFSQAAKANGPDCSSGWPTNMAFVQLKNAGLADNKSIDFSKTKTVRLASERIGKDLWRQVYLVTFTKDTGGRINAIAIHDASNEECSMSGVEVFVISKRLNPERK
;
A
#
# COMPACT_ATOMS: atom_id res chain seq x y z
N MET A 1 -58.95 29.17 -33.66
CA MET A 1 -57.85 28.99 -34.64
C MET A 1 -56.56 29.47 -34.01
N LYS A 2 -55.58 28.57 -33.86
CA LYS A 2 -54.10 28.76 -33.89
C LYS A 2 -53.52 29.88 -32.99
N THR A 3 -52.57 29.66 -32.08
CA THR A 3 -51.47 28.70 -32.06
C THR A 3 -50.98 28.56 -30.62
N VAL A 4 -50.77 27.31 -30.19
CA VAL A 4 -50.23 26.93 -28.89
C VAL A 4 -48.79 27.43 -28.75
N LEU A 5 -48.50 28.12 -27.64
CA LEU A 5 -47.18 28.58 -27.26
C LEU A 5 -46.32 27.36 -26.88
N LEU A 6 -45.27 27.13 -27.65
CA LEU A 6 -44.29 26.06 -27.46
C LEU A 6 -43.30 26.48 -26.36
N LEU A 7 -43.30 25.78 -25.22
CA LEU A 7 -42.26 25.86 -24.20
C LEU A 7 -41.77 24.44 -23.92
N THR A 8 -40.85 23.97 -24.75
CA THR A 8 -40.10 22.73 -24.54
C THR A 8 -39.10 22.92 -23.41
N LEU A 9 -39.46 22.45 -22.22
CA LEU A 9 -38.55 22.23 -21.10
C LEU A 9 -37.58 21.10 -21.49
N LEU A 10 -36.35 21.46 -21.88
CA LEU A 10 -35.22 20.53 -21.91
C LEU A 10 -34.84 20.20 -20.46
N THR A 11 -35.37 19.11 -19.92
CA THR A 11 -34.82 18.50 -18.71
C THR A 11 -33.55 17.77 -19.10
N VAL A 12 -32.40 18.42 -18.91
CA VAL A 12 -31.10 17.75 -18.97
C VAL A 12 -31.07 16.70 -17.87
N SER A 13 -31.18 15.44 -18.27
CA SER A 13 -30.92 14.28 -17.42
C SER A 13 -29.46 14.32 -17.00
N ILE A 14 -29.19 14.72 -15.76
CA ILE A 14 -27.90 14.48 -15.13
C ILE A 14 -27.92 13.00 -14.72
N PRO A 15 -27.11 12.10 -15.33
CA PRO A 15 -26.89 10.81 -14.72
C PRO A 15 -26.10 11.06 -13.43
N GLU A 16 -26.77 10.96 -12.28
CA GLU A 16 -26.16 10.89 -10.96
C GLU A 16 -25.43 9.55 -10.78
N ASN A 17 -24.49 9.24 -11.67
CA ASN A 17 -23.50 8.20 -11.42
C ASN A 17 -22.35 8.80 -10.62
N ALA A 18 -22.67 9.36 -9.46
CA ALA A 18 -21.70 9.47 -8.38
C ALA A 18 -21.55 8.06 -7.80
N PHE A 19 -20.83 7.19 -8.52
CA PHE A 19 -20.20 6.03 -7.89
C PHE A 19 -19.18 6.61 -6.91
N SER A 20 -19.65 6.90 -5.68
CA SER A 20 -18.79 7.00 -4.52
C SER A 20 -18.13 5.64 -4.42
N GLN A 21 -16.95 5.49 -5.04
CA GLN A 21 -16.06 4.39 -4.71
C GLN A 21 -15.82 4.57 -3.21
N ALA A 22 -16.46 3.72 -2.42
CA ALA A 22 -16.20 3.64 -1.00
C ALA A 22 -14.69 3.53 -0.88
N ALA A 23 -14.04 4.62 -0.46
CA ALA A 23 -12.60 4.65 -0.29
C ALA A 23 -12.27 3.44 0.57
N LYS A 24 -11.38 2.56 0.09
CA LYS A 24 -10.94 1.42 0.89
C LYS A 24 -10.56 1.98 2.25
N ALA A 25 -11.24 1.54 3.31
CA ALA A 25 -11.04 2.09 4.65
C ALA A 25 -9.54 2.08 5.02
N ASN A 26 -8.84 1.06 4.52
CA ASN A 26 -7.41 0.81 4.73
C ASN A 26 -6.54 1.18 3.51
N GLY A 27 -7.00 2.04 2.61
CA GLY A 27 -6.21 2.52 1.46
C GLY A 27 -5.87 1.44 0.41
N PRO A 28 -4.96 1.75 -0.53
CA PRO A 28 -4.46 0.79 -1.53
C PRO A 28 -3.76 -0.40 -0.86
N ASP A 29 -3.66 -1.54 -1.54
CA ASP A 29 -2.81 -2.63 -1.08
C ASP A 29 -1.47 -2.62 -1.83
N CYS A 30 -0.43 -2.15 -1.15
CA CYS A 30 0.93 -2.10 -1.67
C CYS A 30 1.71 -3.41 -1.47
N SER A 31 1.09 -4.50 -0.97
CA SER A 31 1.78 -5.78 -0.74
C SER A 31 2.39 -6.40 -2.00
N SER A 32 1.98 -5.93 -3.19
CA SER A 32 2.42 -6.42 -4.51
C SER A 32 3.88 -6.11 -4.86
N GLY A 33 4.59 -5.27 -4.08
CA GLY A 33 6.05 -5.22 -4.21
C GLY A 33 6.75 -3.97 -3.69
N TRP A 34 6.08 -2.81 -3.66
CA TRP A 34 6.74 -1.55 -3.26
C TRP A 34 7.45 -1.60 -1.89
N PRO A 35 6.78 -1.92 -0.76
CA PRO A 35 7.44 -2.03 0.54
C PRO A 35 8.53 -3.11 0.56
N THR A 36 8.36 -4.21 -0.18
CA THR A 36 9.36 -5.28 -0.29
C THR A 36 10.64 -4.78 -0.96
N ASN A 37 10.51 -4.14 -2.12
CA ASN A 37 11.62 -3.66 -2.92
C ASN A 37 12.39 -2.58 -2.19
N MET A 38 11.66 -1.63 -1.59
CA MET A 38 12.26 -0.52 -0.87
C MET A 38 12.95 -0.97 0.43
N ALA A 39 12.35 -1.91 1.17
CA ALA A 39 13.02 -2.53 2.32
C ALA A 39 14.30 -3.27 1.91
N PHE A 40 14.27 -4.03 0.82
CA PHE A 40 15.45 -4.74 0.32
C PHE A 40 16.57 -3.80 -0.11
N VAL A 41 16.24 -2.69 -0.79
CA VAL A 41 17.23 -1.66 -1.15
C VAL A 41 17.92 -1.09 0.09
N GLN A 42 17.17 -0.76 1.15
CA GLN A 42 17.76 -0.26 2.38
C GLN A 42 18.64 -1.30 3.08
N LEU A 43 18.20 -2.56 3.13
CA LEU A 43 19.01 -3.66 3.67
C LEU A 43 20.32 -3.86 2.90
N LYS A 44 20.27 -3.75 1.57
CA LYS A 44 21.45 -3.86 0.69
C LYS A 44 22.42 -2.70 0.93
N ASN A 45 21.90 -1.48 1.01
CA ASN A 45 22.73 -0.30 1.28
C ASN A 45 23.39 -0.37 2.67
N ALA A 46 22.76 -1.03 3.63
CA ALA A 46 23.32 -1.29 4.96
C ALA A 46 24.25 -2.52 5.03
N GLY A 47 24.47 -3.25 3.92
CA GLY A 47 25.30 -4.46 3.90
C GLY A 47 24.70 -5.68 4.60
N LEU A 48 23.39 -5.69 4.87
CA LEU A 48 22.70 -6.77 5.59
C LEU A 48 22.17 -7.87 4.66
N ALA A 49 22.00 -7.55 3.38
CA ALA A 49 21.53 -8.46 2.34
C ALA A 49 22.14 -8.12 0.98
N ASP A 50 22.15 -9.09 0.08
CA ASP A 50 22.46 -8.91 -1.33
C ASP A 50 21.53 -9.78 -2.19
N ASN A 51 21.57 -9.57 -3.51
CA ASN A 51 20.70 -10.25 -4.48
C ASN A 51 20.88 -11.79 -4.51
N LYS A 52 22.06 -12.30 -4.10
CA LYS A 52 22.39 -13.72 -4.11
C LYS A 52 22.14 -14.40 -2.76
N SER A 53 21.84 -13.60 -1.73
CA SER A 53 21.64 -14.09 -0.37
C SER A 53 20.18 -14.31 -0.01
N ILE A 54 19.24 -13.78 -0.81
CA ILE A 54 17.79 -13.76 -0.55
C ILE A 54 17.04 -14.59 -1.59
N ASP A 55 16.24 -15.53 -1.10
CA ASP A 55 15.22 -16.22 -1.87
C ASP A 55 13.94 -15.36 -1.92
N PHE A 56 13.81 -14.57 -2.99
CA PHE A 56 12.62 -13.72 -3.19
C PHE A 56 11.33 -14.52 -3.35
N SER A 57 11.39 -15.76 -3.83
CA SER A 57 10.20 -16.63 -3.95
C SER A 57 9.61 -17.00 -2.59
N LYS A 58 10.44 -16.97 -1.54
CA LYS A 58 10.05 -17.22 -0.14
C LYS A 58 9.88 -15.94 0.69
N THR A 59 9.98 -14.77 0.07
CA THR A 59 9.78 -13.49 0.76
C THR A 59 8.29 -13.26 0.98
N LYS A 60 7.94 -12.80 2.18
CA LYS A 60 6.54 -12.51 2.55
C LYS A 60 6.38 -11.07 2.98
N THR A 61 5.34 -10.42 2.48
CA THR A 61 5.00 -9.04 2.81
C THR A 61 3.59 -8.99 3.33
N VAL A 62 3.42 -8.45 4.54
CA VAL A 62 2.15 -8.41 5.27
C VAL A 62 1.92 -7.00 5.77
N ARG A 63 0.78 -6.40 5.42
CA ARG A 63 0.36 -5.12 5.98
C ARG A 63 -0.05 -5.31 7.43
N LEU A 64 0.64 -4.63 8.35
CA LEU A 64 0.33 -4.62 9.77
C LEU A 64 -0.67 -3.53 10.15
N ALA A 65 -0.56 -2.36 9.52
CA ALA A 65 -1.44 -1.23 9.77
C ALA A 65 -1.60 -0.37 8.52
N SER A 66 -2.73 0.33 8.44
CA SER A 66 -2.96 1.40 7.46
C SER A 66 -3.85 2.46 8.10
N GLU A 67 -3.35 3.66 8.24
CA GLU A 67 -4.06 4.79 8.81
C GLU A 67 -4.30 5.84 7.74
N ARG A 68 -5.53 6.36 7.63
CA ARG A 68 -5.83 7.48 6.74
C ARG A 68 -5.33 8.77 7.38
N ILE A 69 -4.37 9.43 6.74
CA ILE A 69 -3.75 10.67 7.23
C ILE A 69 -4.14 11.91 6.41
N GLY A 70 -4.89 11.71 5.32
CA GLY A 70 -5.33 12.81 4.46
C GLY A 70 -6.41 12.42 3.46
N LYS A 71 -6.70 13.35 2.54
CA LYS A 71 -7.51 13.04 1.36
C LYS A 71 -6.67 12.13 0.46
N ASP A 72 -7.16 10.92 0.24
CA ASP A 72 -6.49 9.95 -0.62
C ASP A 72 -5.03 9.66 -0.23
N LEU A 73 -4.78 9.61 1.09
CA LEU A 73 -3.44 9.42 1.63
C LEU A 73 -3.51 8.56 2.90
N TRP A 74 -2.73 7.48 2.90
CA TRP A 74 -2.63 6.54 4.02
C TRP A 74 -1.18 6.30 4.41
N ARG A 75 -0.90 6.33 5.71
CA ARG A 75 0.34 5.79 6.27
C ARG A 75 0.21 4.29 6.45
N GLN A 76 1.06 3.53 5.78
CA GLN A 76 1.02 2.07 5.83
C GLN A 76 2.26 1.49 6.48
N VAL A 77 2.06 0.46 7.29
CA VAL A 77 3.12 -0.26 7.99
C VAL A 77 3.11 -1.69 7.51
N TYR A 78 4.25 -2.16 7.00
CA TYR A 78 4.42 -3.49 6.44
C TYR A 78 5.48 -4.26 7.20
N LEU A 79 5.20 -5.53 7.50
CA LEU A 79 6.23 -6.49 7.85
C LEU A 79 6.68 -7.21 6.57
N VAL A 80 7.95 -7.10 6.26
CA VAL A 80 8.62 -7.85 5.19
C VAL A 80 9.53 -8.88 5.82
N THR A 81 9.36 -10.14 5.42
CA THR A 81 10.18 -11.27 5.87
C THR A 81 10.97 -11.79 4.69
N PHE A 82 12.24 -11.40 4.61
CA PHE A 82 13.19 -11.92 3.63
C PHE A 82 13.74 -13.26 4.12
N THR A 83 13.65 -14.28 3.28
CA THR A 83 14.22 -15.60 3.56
C THR A 83 15.57 -15.68 2.86
N LYS A 84 16.64 -15.98 3.61
CA LYS A 84 17.96 -16.21 3.03
C LYS A 84 18.01 -17.59 2.37
N ASP A 85 18.85 -17.75 1.36
CA ASP A 85 19.08 -19.07 0.72
C ASP A 85 19.63 -20.10 1.71
N THR A 86 20.33 -19.65 2.75
CA THR A 86 20.83 -20.48 3.86
C THR A 86 19.74 -20.88 4.88
N GLY A 87 18.48 -20.45 4.67
CA GLY A 87 17.35 -20.72 5.57
C GLY A 87 17.15 -19.69 6.70
N GLY A 88 18.11 -18.77 6.91
CA GLY A 88 17.97 -17.65 7.83
C GLY A 88 16.88 -16.66 7.41
N ARG A 89 16.47 -15.76 8.32
CA ARG A 89 15.45 -14.74 8.00
C ARG A 89 15.91 -13.35 8.42
N ILE A 90 15.62 -12.35 7.59
CA ILE A 90 15.67 -10.93 7.98
C ILE A 90 14.23 -10.42 8.00
N ASN A 91 13.81 -9.90 9.14
CA ASN A 91 12.50 -9.28 9.28
C ASN A 91 12.70 -7.77 9.29
N ALA A 92 11.95 -7.07 8.45
CA ALA A 92 11.98 -5.62 8.37
C ALA A 92 10.57 -5.04 8.49
N ILE A 93 10.44 -3.90 9.17
CA ILE A 93 9.24 -3.07 9.09
C ILE A 93 9.51 -1.99 8.06
N ALA A 94 8.62 -1.83 7.08
CA ALA A 94 8.63 -0.76 6.10
C ALA A 94 7.44 0.17 6.34
N ILE A 95 7.71 1.46 6.51
CA ILE A 95 6.69 2.50 6.70
C ILE A 95 6.79 3.47 5.52
N HIS A 96 5.66 3.77 4.90
CA HIS A 96 5.54 4.74 3.82
C HIS A 96 4.10 5.25 3.72
N ASP A 97 3.91 6.32 2.95
CA ASP A 97 2.60 6.85 2.63
C ASP A 97 2.18 6.42 1.22
N ALA A 98 0.89 6.16 1.01
CA ALA A 98 0.31 5.66 -0.25
C ALA A 98 -1.04 6.32 -0.56
N SER A 99 -1.37 6.45 -1.85
CA SER A 99 -2.67 6.87 -2.40
C SER A 99 -3.28 5.77 -3.26
N ASN A 100 -4.53 5.92 -3.73
CA ASN A 100 -5.10 4.91 -4.63
C ASN A 100 -4.36 4.80 -5.98
N GLU A 101 -3.62 5.83 -6.38
CA GLU A 101 -2.81 5.89 -7.59
C GLU A 101 -1.39 5.35 -7.38
N GLU A 102 -0.78 5.64 -6.23
CA GLU A 102 0.64 5.40 -6.02
C GLU A 102 0.96 4.86 -4.62
N CYS A 103 1.79 3.82 -4.57
CA CYS A 103 2.37 3.32 -3.31
C CYS A 103 3.57 4.16 -2.84
N SER A 104 3.96 5.18 -3.60
CA SER A 104 5.23 5.89 -3.44
C SER A 104 5.05 7.35 -3.04
N MET A 105 4.04 7.66 -2.21
CA MET A 105 3.72 9.04 -1.82
C MET A 105 4.74 9.65 -0.84
N SER A 106 5.65 8.83 -0.29
CA SER A 106 6.78 9.27 0.51
C SER A 106 7.99 8.34 0.35
N GLY A 107 9.13 8.74 0.93
CA GLY A 107 10.25 7.83 1.13
C GLY A 107 9.89 6.68 2.08
N VAL A 108 10.66 5.60 2.04
CA VAL A 108 10.48 4.48 2.96
C VAL A 108 11.33 4.68 4.22
N GLU A 109 10.74 4.45 5.39
CA GLU A 109 11.46 4.21 6.63
C GLU A 109 11.53 2.70 6.89
N VAL A 110 12.72 2.17 7.22
CA VAL A 110 12.95 0.73 7.38
C VAL A 110 13.59 0.42 8.74
N PHE A 111 12.93 -0.41 9.53
CA PHE A 111 13.46 -0.97 10.77
C PHE A 111 13.83 -2.43 10.58
N VAL A 112 14.99 -2.86 11.09
CA VAL A 112 15.35 -4.27 11.15
C VAL A 112 14.96 -4.84 12.52
N ILE A 113 14.15 -5.89 12.52
CA ILE A 113 13.71 -6.53 13.75
C ILE A 113 14.80 -7.51 14.21
N SER A 114 15.53 -7.14 15.27
CA SER A 114 16.55 -7.99 15.89
C SER A 114 15.96 -9.08 16.78
N LYS A 115 14.81 -8.82 17.42
CA LYS A 115 14.13 -9.76 18.31
C LYS A 115 12.63 -9.53 18.32
N ARG A 116 11.85 -10.62 18.32
CA ARG A 116 10.40 -10.60 18.61
C ARG A 116 10.17 -11.13 20.01
N LEU A 117 9.36 -10.42 20.78
CA LEU A 117 8.92 -10.84 22.10
C LEU A 117 7.46 -11.26 22.00
N ASN A 118 7.10 -12.39 22.62
CA ASN A 118 5.75 -12.96 22.57
C ASN A 118 5.16 -13.08 21.14
N PRO A 119 5.77 -13.90 20.25
CA PRO A 119 5.36 -14.01 18.85
C PRO A 119 4.00 -14.71 18.66
N GLU A 120 3.45 -15.34 19.70
CA GLU A 120 2.21 -16.13 19.69
C GLU A 120 0.95 -15.27 19.84
N ARG A 121 1.07 -13.94 20.01
CA ARG A 121 -0.11 -13.08 20.17
C ARG A 121 -0.96 -13.09 18.89
N LYS A 122 -1.96 -13.98 18.87
CA LYS A 122 -3.12 -13.95 17.97
C LYS A 122 -4.11 -12.90 18.43
#